data_AF-A0A2R6IAC0-F1
#
_entry.id   AF-A0A2R6IAC0-F1
#
_cell.length_a   1.000
_cell.length_b   1.000
_cell.length_c   1.000
_cell.angle_alpha   90.00
_cell.angle_beta   90.00
_cell.angle_gamma   90.00
#
_symmetry.space_group_name_H-M   'P 1'
#
loop_
_entity.id
_entity.type
_entity.pdbx_description
1 polymer ?
#
loop_
_entity_poly.entity_id
_entity_poly.type
_entity_poly.pdbx_seq_one_letter_code
_entity_poly.pdbx_strand_id
1 'polypeptide(L)'
;MCVGRANHRPVATSDLPAAAREHLDSTVAVGREVVSRVRDRRVTFLAAAVAYFVAVSLLPLAVVLVVVASTLGGTDVALVIISQATMLFGPQVDGLLYQVLSEEALGARVTLVGLPVLLWGALRTFRGLDTAFEEVYGSDDHNSLPAALLDAAVVFVAVTLGAALMIVVGFIVRATTPLENALEPVALFVGLSVVFFPMYYLFPNVDPEPVEVLPGTLFTAGTWTLFHVGLQSLLFGPETLGGAGAFGLVLLILTWLYVGCLLLLVGATINAVAHDRIAVGAGDGPLPEFG
;
A
#
# COMPACT_ATOMS: atom_id res chain seq x y z
N MET A 1 -9.06 13.82 -58.20
CA MET A 1 -8.30 13.77 -56.93
C MET A 1 -9.09 12.92 -55.96
N CYS A 2 -8.75 11.63 -55.81
CA CYS A 2 -9.38 10.75 -54.82
C CYS A 2 -8.28 10.22 -53.91
N VAL A 3 -8.31 10.63 -52.64
CA VAL A 3 -7.44 10.16 -51.58
C VAL A 3 -7.94 8.79 -51.11
N GLY A 4 -7.12 7.76 -51.28
CA GLY A 4 -7.41 6.39 -50.84
C GLY A 4 -7.34 6.28 -49.33
N ARG A 5 -8.43 5.84 -48.71
CA ARG A 5 -8.57 5.58 -47.28
C ARG A 5 -7.88 4.26 -46.94
N ALA A 6 -6.77 4.30 -46.18
CA ALA A 6 -6.11 3.10 -45.67
C ALA A 6 -7.01 2.42 -44.64
N ASN A 7 -7.41 1.18 -44.94
CA ASN A 7 -8.27 0.35 -44.10
C ASN A 7 -7.39 -0.42 -43.10
N HIS A 8 -7.25 0.07 -41.88
CA HIS A 8 -6.63 -0.70 -40.78
C HIS A 8 -7.61 -1.79 -40.34
N ARG A 9 -7.44 -3.01 -40.85
CA ARG A 9 -8.11 -4.19 -40.29
C ARG A 9 -7.42 -4.57 -38.97
N PRO A 10 -8.17 -4.89 -37.90
CA PRO A 10 -7.58 -5.45 -36.69
C PRO A 10 -6.92 -6.79 -37.02
N VAL A 11 -5.65 -6.95 -36.62
CA VAL A 11 -4.90 -8.20 -36.78
C VAL A 11 -5.61 -9.29 -35.97
N ALA A 12 -6.07 -10.34 -36.64
CA ALA A 12 -6.69 -11.47 -35.98
C ALA A 12 -5.60 -12.28 -35.24
N THR A 13 -5.89 -12.73 -34.03
CA THR A 13 -4.98 -13.57 -33.22
C THR A 13 -4.56 -14.86 -33.93
N SER A 14 -5.29 -15.25 -34.99
CA SER A 14 -5.00 -16.36 -35.92
C SER A 14 -3.78 -16.15 -36.81
N ASP A 15 -3.14 -14.98 -36.80
CA ASP A 15 -1.94 -14.69 -37.61
C ASP A 15 -0.64 -14.68 -36.78
N LEU A 16 -0.73 -14.86 -35.45
CA LEU A 16 0.44 -14.89 -34.57
C LEU A 16 1.13 -16.26 -34.58
N PRO A 17 2.47 -16.32 -34.45
CA PRO A 17 3.22 -17.58 -34.34
C PRO A 17 2.77 -18.40 -33.12
N ALA A 18 2.80 -19.72 -33.20
CA ALA A 18 2.24 -20.63 -32.20
C ALA A 18 2.75 -20.38 -30.77
N ALA A 19 4.04 -20.07 -30.61
CA ALA A 19 4.65 -19.73 -29.31
C ALA A 19 4.06 -18.45 -28.68
N ALA A 20 3.66 -17.47 -29.51
CA ALA A 20 3.01 -16.26 -29.02
C ALA A 20 1.56 -16.54 -28.59
N ARG A 21 0.86 -17.49 -29.21
CA ARG A 21 -0.48 -17.92 -28.77
C ARG A 21 -0.44 -18.67 -27.46
N GLU A 22 0.52 -19.57 -27.29
CA GLU A 22 0.70 -20.32 -26.06
C GLU A 22 1.00 -19.41 -24.86
N HIS A 23 1.86 -18.39 -25.05
CA HIS A 23 2.09 -17.35 -24.04
C HIS A 23 0.86 -16.48 -23.78
N LEU A 24 0.08 -16.12 -24.81
CA LEU A 24 -1.13 -15.31 -24.65
C LEU A 24 -2.24 -16.10 -23.94
N ASP A 25 -2.44 -17.37 -24.28
CA ASP A 25 -3.42 -18.24 -23.65
C ASP A 25 -3.04 -18.52 -22.19
N SER A 26 -1.74 -18.70 -21.90
CA SER A 26 -1.20 -18.78 -20.54
C SER A 26 -1.40 -17.48 -19.76
N THR A 27 -1.09 -16.32 -20.34
CA THR A 27 -1.25 -15.01 -19.67
C THR A 27 -2.72 -14.68 -19.41
N VAL A 28 -3.62 -15.01 -20.36
CA VAL A 28 -5.07 -14.84 -20.20
C VAL A 28 -5.62 -15.81 -19.16
N ALA A 29 -5.09 -17.04 -19.08
CA ALA A 29 -5.45 -18.00 -18.03
C ALA A 29 -5.00 -17.51 -16.65
N VAL A 30 -3.75 -17.05 -16.51
CA VAL A 30 -3.22 -16.43 -15.28
C VAL A 30 -4.06 -15.22 -14.88
N GLY A 31 -4.35 -14.31 -15.81
CA GLY A 31 -5.18 -13.14 -15.52
C GLY A 31 -6.61 -13.50 -15.10
N ARG A 32 -7.21 -14.52 -15.72
CA ARG A 32 -8.53 -15.03 -15.34
C ARG A 32 -8.49 -15.67 -13.94
N GLU A 33 -7.47 -16.46 -13.63
CA GLU A 33 -7.32 -17.09 -12.32
C GLU A 33 -7.10 -16.04 -11.22
N VAL A 34 -6.23 -15.04 -11.46
CA VAL A 34 -6.05 -13.90 -10.56
C VAL A 34 -7.38 -13.18 -10.31
N VAL A 35 -8.15 -12.87 -11.35
CA VAL A 35 -9.46 -12.21 -11.19
C VAL A 35 -10.45 -13.08 -10.42
N SER A 36 -10.45 -14.40 -10.64
CA SER A 36 -11.30 -15.35 -9.91
C SER A 36 -10.97 -15.34 -8.42
N ARG A 37 -9.68 -15.43 -8.08
CA ARG A 37 -9.17 -15.46 -6.70
C ARG A 37 -9.31 -14.13 -5.98
N VAL A 38 -9.05 -13.02 -6.66
CA VAL A 38 -9.27 -11.67 -6.10
C VAL A 38 -10.76 -11.41 -5.86
N ARG A 39 -11.64 -11.96 -6.70
CA ARG A 39 -13.10 -11.92 -6.47
C ARG A 39 -13.56 -12.84 -5.35
N ASP A 40 -12.70 -13.69 -4.82
CA ASP A 40 -12.99 -14.39 -3.59
C ASP A 40 -13.27 -13.36 -2.49
N ARG A 41 -14.36 -13.59 -1.74
CA ARG A 41 -14.74 -12.72 -0.64
C ARG A 41 -13.66 -12.68 0.43
N ARG A 42 -12.81 -13.70 0.52
CA ARG A 42 -11.71 -13.76 1.50
C ARG A 42 -10.66 -12.68 1.28
N VAL A 43 -10.12 -12.53 0.07
CA VAL A 43 -9.05 -11.54 -0.24
C VAL A 43 -9.56 -10.12 -0.03
N THR A 44 -10.75 -9.82 -0.52
CA THR A 44 -11.37 -8.49 -0.38
C THR A 44 -11.73 -8.17 1.08
N PHE A 45 -12.24 -9.15 1.82
CA PHE A 45 -12.54 -9.00 3.25
C PHE A 45 -11.27 -8.80 4.09
N LEU A 46 -10.21 -9.54 3.77
CA LEU A 46 -8.96 -9.47 4.51
C LEU A 46 -8.21 -8.17 4.23
N ALA A 47 -8.23 -7.68 2.98
CA ALA A 47 -7.78 -6.33 2.66
C ALA A 47 -8.52 -5.26 3.48
N ALA A 48 -9.84 -5.39 3.64
CA ALA A 48 -10.65 -4.47 4.45
C ALA A 48 -10.29 -4.55 5.95
N ALA A 49 -10.06 -5.75 6.48
CA ALA A 49 -9.65 -5.95 7.86
C ALA A 49 -8.28 -5.30 8.14
N VAL A 50 -7.29 -5.54 7.28
CA VAL A 50 -5.96 -4.93 7.40
C VAL A 50 -6.07 -3.40 7.31
N ALA A 51 -6.80 -2.88 6.31
CA ALA A 51 -6.98 -1.44 6.16
C ALA A 51 -7.63 -0.76 7.38
N TYR A 52 -8.60 -1.42 8.02
CA TYR A 52 -9.20 -0.95 9.27
C TYR A 52 -8.16 -0.83 10.39
N PHE A 53 -7.34 -1.87 10.61
CA PHE A 53 -6.32 -1.83 11.66
C PHE A 53 -5.20 -0.81 11.36
N VAL A 54 -4.83 -0.62 10.09
CA VAL A 54 -3.92 0.45 9.68
C VAL A 54 -4.53 1.81 10.01
N ALA A 55 -5.79 2.05 9.65
CA ALA A 55 -6.46 3.32 9.90
C ALA A 55 -6.57 3.66 11.40
N VAL A 56 -6.90 2.66 12.23
CA VAL A 56 -7.01 2.84 13.69
C VAL A 56 -5.64 3.16 14.31
N SER A 57 -4.55 2.60 13.79
CA SER A 57 -3.19 2.88 14.29
C SER A 57 -2.60 4.21 13.81
N LEU A 58 -3.10 4.76 12.70
CA LEU A 58 -2.54 5.95 12.05
C LEU A 58 -2.63 7.20 12.93
N LEU A 59 -3.75 7.41 13.63
CA LEU A 59 -3.94 8.58 14.50
C LEU A 59 -2.98 8.57 15.72
N PRO A 60 -2.92 7.50 16.53
CA PRO A 60 -1.91 7.38 17.57
C PRO A 60 -0.47 7.52 17.07
N LEU A 61 -0.17 6.94 15.89
CA LEU A 61 1.15 7.05 15.28
C LEU A 61 1.51 8.50 14.98
N ALA A 62 0.58 9.26 14.39
CA ALA A 62 0.80 10.67 14.06
C ALA A 62 1.13 11.50 15.31
N VAL A 63 0.43 11.29 16.42
CA VAL A 63 0.73 11.97 17.69
C VAL A 63 2.12 11.61 18.20
N VAL A 64 2.47 10.33 18.23
CA VAL A 64 3.80 9.87 18.66
C VAL A 64 4.90 10.46 17.78
N LEU A 65 4.71 10.48 16.46
CA LEU A 65 5.66 11.07 15.53
C LEU A 65 5.87 12.56 15.78
N VAL A 66 4.80 13.31 16.04
CA VAL A 66 4.88 14.74 16.35
C VAL A 66 5.61 14.99 17.68
N VAL A 67 5.35 14.18 18.71
CA VAL A 67 6.07 14.25 20.00
C VAL A 67 7.55 13.89 19.84
N VAL A 68 7.86 12.86 19.06
CA VAL A 68 9.26 12.46 18.80
C VAL A 68 9.98 13.54 17.97
N ALA A 69 9.30 14.11 16.97
CA ALA A 69 9.87 15.16 16.15
C ALA A 69 10.09 16.47 16.92
N SER A 70 9.17 16.85 17.81
CA SER A 70 9.31 18.04 18.66
C SER A 70 10.44 17.87 19.69
N THR A 71 10.62 16.66 20.22
CA THR A 71 11.69 16.36 21.19
C THR A 71 13.07 16.28 20.55
N LEU A 72 13.21 15.73 19.33
CA LEU A 72 14.48 15.59 18.62
C LEU A 72 14.87 16.82 17.78
N GLY A 73 13.90 17.46 17.13
CA GLY A 73 14.11 18.54 16.16
C GLY A 73 13.73 19.93 16.67
N GLY A 74 13.18 20.04 17.88
CA GLY A 74 12.66 21.29 18.43
C GLY A 74 11.34 21.73 17.80
N THR A 75 10.84 22.89 18.26
CA THR A 75 9.51 23.41 17.87
C THR A 75 9.39 23.71 16.37
N ASP A 76 10.49 24.11 15.72
CA ASP A 76 10.50 24.45 14.29
C ASP A 76 10.20 23.24 13.40
N VAL A 77 10.76 22.06 13.74
CA VAL A 77 10.49 20.80 13.01
C VAL A 77 9.05 20.36 13.22
N ALA A 78 8.51 20.52 14.43
CA ALA A 78 7.11 20.21 14.71
C ALA A 78 6.15 21.09 13.89
N LEU A 79 6.43 22.39 13.78
CA LEU A 79 5.62 23.32 12.97
C LEU A 79 5.66 22.99 11.47
N VAL A 80 6.82 22.57 10.94
CA VAL A 80 6.91 22.08 9.56
C VAL A 80 6.03 20.85 9.37
N ILE A 81 6.08 19.87 10.28
CA ILE A 81 5.26 18.65 10.20
C ILE A 81 3.77 18.99 10.24
N ILE A 82 3.34 19.87 11.14
CA ILE A 82 1.94 20.31 11.25
C ILE A 82 1.50 21.02 9.97
N SER A 83 2.35 21.89 9.41
CA SER A 83 2.04 22.59 8.16
C SER A 83 1.85 21.63 6.98
N GLN A 84 2.70 20.60 6.89
CA GLN A 84 2.60 19.56 5.85
C GLN A 84 1.35 18.70 6.08
N ALA A 85 1.08 18.29 7.32
CA ALA A 85 -0.12 17.56 7.68
C ALA A 85 -1.40 18.35 7.35
N THR A 86 -1.41 19.65 7.60
CA THR A 86 -2.53 20.54 7.28
C THR A 86 -2.74 20.67 5.78
N MET A 87 -1.65 20.72 5.00
CA MET A 87 -1.72 20.74 3.54
C MET A 87 -2.26 19.43 2.96
N LEU A 88 -1.91 18.29 3.56
CA LEU A 88 -2.35 16.96 3.13
C LEU A 88 -3.77 16.59 3.58
N PHE A 89 -4.13 16.92 4.81
CA PHE A 89 -5.35 16.42 5.47
C PHE A 89 -6.38 17.52 5.76
N GLY A 90 -6.04 18.78 5.53
CA GLY A 90 -6.92 19.93 5.74
C GLY A 90 -6.87 20.52 7.16
N PRO A 91 -7.61 21.62 7.39
CA PRO A 91 -7.53 22.41 8.62
C PRO A 91 -7.96 21.67 9.89
N GLN A 92 -8.71 20.58 9.76
CA GLN A 92 -9.22 19.84 10.92
C GLN A 92 -8.11 19.14 11.71
N VAL A 93 -7.01 18.78 11.04
CA VAL A 93 -5.86 18.10 11.67
C VAL A 93 -5.00 19.08 12.45
N ASP A 94 -4.88 20.32 11.98
CA ASP A 94 -4.13 21.40 12.64
C ASP A 94 -4.63 21.66 14.06
N GLY A 95 -5.94 21.90 14.21
CA GLY A 95 -6.54 22.21 15.51
C GLY A 95 -6.37 21.11 16.56
N LEU A 96 -6.41 19.84 16.13
CA LEU A 96 -6.22 18.70 17.02
C LEU A 96 -4.75 18.54 17.44
N LEU A 97 -3.81 18.62 16.49
CA LEU A 97 -2.38 18.52 16.81
C LEU A 97 -1.90 19.69 17.65
N TYR A 98 -2.35 20.91 17.32
CA TYR A 98 -2.00 22.10 18.06
C TYR A 98 -2.48 22.03 19.52
N GLN A 99 -3.71 21.59 19.78
CA GLN A 99 -4.23 21.39 21.14
C GLN A 99 -3.39 20.39 21.94
N VAL A 100 -3.06 19.25 21.33
CA VAL A 100 -2.23 18.21 21.94
C VAL A 100 -0.83 18.72 22.29
N LEU A 101 -0.28 19.63 21.49
CA LEU A 101 1.03 20.25 21.72
C LEU A 101 0.99 21.41 22.71
N SER A 102 -0.07 22.22 22.72
CA SER A 102 -0.20 23.37 23.60
C SER A 102 -0.58 22.99 25.04
N GLU A 103 -1.25 21.84 25.21
CA GLU A 103 -1.70 21.36 26.51
C GLU A 103 -0.90 20.12 26.94
N GLU A 104 0.12 20.30 27.77
CA GLU A 104 0.98 19.20 28.26
C GLU A 104 0.18 18.05 28.88
N ALA A 105 -0.87 18.37 29.64
CA ALA A 105 -1.72 17.37 30.28
C ALA A 105 -2.58 16.58 29.27
N LEU A 106 -3.02 17.22 28.19
CA LEU A 106 -3.75 16.56 27.11
C LEU A 106 -2.79 15.67 26.31
N GLY A 107 -1.61 16.19 25.95
CA GLY A 107 -0.56 15.44 25.24
C GLY A 107 -0.12 14.19 26.00
N ALA A 108 0.07 14.29 27.31
CA ALA A 108 0.41 13.13 28.15
C ALA A 108 -0.72 12.08 28.18
N ARG A 109 -1.98 12.49 28.28
CA ARG A 109 -3.14 11.57 28.26
C ARG A 109 -3.31 10.90 26.90
N VAL A 110 -3.20 11.66 25.82
CA VAL A 110 -3.30 11.14 24.45
C VAL A 110 -2.17 10.16 24.18
N THR A 111 -0.95 10.43 24.64
CA THR A 111 0.19 9.50 24.51
C THR A 111 -0.03 8.23 25.34
N LEU A 112 -0.51 8.37 26.58
CA LEU A 112 -0.76 7.25 27.49
C LEU A 112 -1.79 6.26 26.93
N VAL A 113 -2.86 6.77 26.31
CA VAL A 113 -3.90 5.93 25.66
C VAL A 113 -3.48 5.53 24.25
N GLY A 114 -2.82 6.42 23.53
CA GLY A 114 -2.41 6.24 22.15
C GLY A 114 -1.35 5.15 21.99
N LEU A 115 -0.36 5.05 22.87
CA LEU A 115 0.69 4.04 22.77
C LEU A 115 0.15 2.59 22.81
N PRO A 116 -0.73 2.21 23.77
CA PRO A 116 -1.38 0.90 23.74
C PRO A 116 -2.21 0.66 22.47
N VAL A 117 -2.98 1.65 22.01
CA VAL A 117 -3.82 1.53 20.80
C VAL A 117 -2.95 1.39 19.55
N LEU A 118 -1.86 2.15 19.47
CA LEU A 118 -0.86 2.07 18.41
C LEU A 118 -0.23 0.69 18.35
N LEU A 119 0.25 0.20 19.50
CA LEU A 119 0.89 -1.11 19.60
C LEU A 119 -0.08 -2.23 19.23
N TRP A 120 -1.31 -2.17 19.74
CA TRP A 120 -2.36 -3.12 19.42
C TRP A 120 -2.74 -3.10 17.93
N GLY A 121 -2.93 -1.91 17.36
CA GLY A 121 -3.28 -1.72 15.96
C GLY A 121 -2.16 -2.14 15.01
N ALA A 122 -0.90 -1.83 15.34
CA ALA A 122 0.27 -2.28 14.59
C ALA A 122 0.40 -3.79 14.61
N LEU A 123 0.22 -4.42 15.78
CA LEU A 123 0.27 -5.88 15.92
C LEU A 123 -0.86 -6.57 15.14
N ARG A 124 -2.08 -6.02 15.20
CA ARG A 124 -3.24 -6.53 14.42
C ARG A 124 -3.05 -6.34 12.92
N THR A 125 -2.50 -5.20 12.50
CA THR A 125 -2.17 -4.93 11.08
C THR A 125 -1.19 -5.96 10.56
N PHE A 126 -0.10 -6.18 11.30
CA PHE A 126 0.93 -7.13 10.90
C PHE A 126 0.38 -8.54 10.78
N ARG A 127 -0.32 -9.03 11.82
CA ARG A 127 -0.96 -10.36 11.78
C ARG A 127 -1.99 -10.47 10.66
N GLY A 128 -2.80 -9.44 10.47
CA GLY A 128 -3.78 -9.43 9.38
C GLY A 128 -3.10 -9.53 8.01
N LEU A 129 -1.92 -8.94 7.84
CA LEU A 129 -1.16 -9.00 6.60
C LEU A 129 -0.50 -10.37 6.42
N ASP A 130 0.17 -10.91 7.44
CA ASP A 130 0.77 -12.25 7.46
C ASP A 130 -0.27 -13.31 7.08
N THR A 131 -1.40 -13.36 7.80
CA THR A 131 -2.54 -14.25 7.49
C THR A 131 -3.08 -14.05 6.08
N ALA A 132 -2.99 -12.84 5.52
CA ALA A 132 -3.43 -12.58 4.15
C ALA A 132 -2.51 -13.15 3.09
N PHE A 133 -1.21 -13.10 3.34
CA PHE A 133 -0.24 -13.74 2.48
C PHE A 133 -0.34 -15.26 2.60
N GLU A 134 -0.44 -15.78 3.81
CA GLU A 134 -0.63 -17.22 4.05
C GLU A 134 -1.88 -17.75 3.33
N GLU A 135 -3.01 -17.04 3.42
CA GLU A 135 -4.25 -17.43 2.73
C GLU A 135 -4.10 -17.38 1.20
N VAL A 136 -3.39 -16.39 0.66
CA VAL A 136 -3.15 -16.25 -0.79
C VAL A 136 -2.20 -17.34 -1.31
N TYR A 137 -1.16 -17.67 -0.54
CA TYR A 137 -0.17 -18.70 -0.87
C TYR A 137 -0.59 -20.11 -0.44
N GLY A 138 -1.65 -20.25 0.36
CA GLY A 138 -2.14 -21.53 0.84
C GLY A 138 -1.21 -22.23 1.83
N SER A 139 -0.43 -21.48 2.61
CA SER A 139 0.45 -22.04 3.63
C SER A 139 -0.31 -22.24 4.94
N ASP A 140 -0.35 -23.47 5.46
CA ASP A 140 -0.93 -23.78 6.78
C ASP A 140 0.06 -23.53 7.93
N ASP A 141 1.31 -23.17 7.62
CA ASP A 141 2.36 -22.94 8.60
C ASP A 141 2.19 -21.57 9.27
N HIS A 142 1.64 -21.61 10.48
CA HIS A 142 1.53 -20.44 11.33
C HIS A 142 2.91 -20.14 11.92
N ASN A 143 3.48 -19.00 11.58
CA ASN A 143 4.73 -18.56 12.17
C ASN A 143 4.62 -18.45 13.71
N SER A 144 5.66 -18.91 14.40
CA SER A 144 5.79 -18.65 15.84
C SER A 144 5.80 -17.14 16.10
N LEU A 145 5.17 -16.68 17.19
CA LEU A 145 5.06 -15.25 17.52
C LEU A 145 6.42 -14.49 17.45
N PRO A 146 7.56 -15.06 17.86
CA PRO A 146 8.87 -14.41 17.68
C PRO A 146 9.32 -14.26 16.22
N ALA A 147 9.04 -15.24 15.36
CA ALA A 147 9.37 -15.17 13.94
C ALA A 147 8.55 -14.07 13.25
N ALA A 148 7.23 -14.06 13.49
CA ALA A 148 6.34 -13.01 13.03
C ALA A 148 6.80 -11.59 13.48
N LEU A 149 7.27 -11.44 14.72
CA LEU A 149 7.82 -10.16 15.19
C LEU A 149 9.13 -9.76 14.50
N LEU A 150 9.98 -10.73 14.15
CA LEU A 150 11.21 -10.46 13.41
C LEU A 150 10.90 -10.02 11.98
N ASP A 151 9.99 -10.71 11.30
CA ASP A 151 9.54 -10.33 9.96
C ASP A 151 8.87 -8.96 9.97
N ALA A 152 8.07 -8.67 11.00
CA ALA A 152 7.51 -7.34 11.25
C ALA A 152 8.59 -6.28 11.39
N ALA A 153 9.64 -6.56 12.17
CA ALA A 153 10.74 -5.62 12.37
C ALA A 153 11.52 -5.38 11.06
N VAL A 154 11.79 -6.43 10.29
CA VAL A 154 12.49 -6.32 9.01
C VAL A 154 11.67 -5.52 8.01
N VAL A 155 10.38 -5.82 7.87
CA VAL A 155 9.48 -5.08 7.00
C VAL A 155 9.33 -3.63 7.47
N PHE A 156 9.20 -3.39 8.77
CA PHE A 156 9.14 -2.04 9.31
C PHE A 156 10.40 -1.22 9.00
N VAL A 157 11.59 -1.82 9.13
CA VAL A 157 12.86 -1.19 8.77
C VAL A 157 12.90 -0.91 7.26
N ALA A 158 12.52 -1.86 6.43
CA ALA A 158 12.44 -1.67 4.98
C ALA A 158 11.49 -0.55 4.57
N VAL A 159 10.28 -0.51 5.13
CA VAL A 159 9.29 0.57 4.92
C VAL A 159 9.86 1.91 5.35
N THR A 160 10.49 1.97 6.53
CA THR A 160 11.07 3.20 7.07
C THR A 160 12.22 3.71 6.20
N LEU A 161 13.13 2.83 5.79
CA LEU A 161 14.24 3.18 4.90
C LEU A 161 13.75 3.60 3.52
N GLY A 162 12.78 2.87 2.96
CA GLY A 162 12.16 3.21 1.68
C GLY A 162 11.45 4.56 1.72
N ALA A 163 10.69 4.85 2.78
CA ALA A 163 10.05 6.15 2.99
C ALA A 163 11.08 7.28 3.16
N ALA A 164 12.16 7.06 3.93
CA ALA A 164 13.23 8.03 4.08
C ALA A 164 13.94 8.31 2.75
N LEU A 165 14.24 7.26 1.98
CA LEU A 165 14.82 7.39 0.64
C LEU A 165 13.90 8.17 -0.29
N MET A 166 12.60 7.88 -0.27
CA MET A 166 11.57 8.61 -1.03
C MET A 166 11.56 10.11 -0.72
N ILE A 167 11.64 10.47 0.57
CA ILE A 167 11.69 11.88 0.99
C ILE A 167 12.96 12.55 0.46
N VAL A 168 14.12 11.89 0.61
CA VAL A 168 15.41 12.42 0.14
C VAL A 168 15.42 12.60 -1.38
N VAL A 169 14.96 11.60 -2.13
CA VAL A 169 14.90 11.66 -3.60
C VAL A 169 13.93 12.77 -4.02
N GLY A 170 12.74 12.85 -3.40
CA GLY A 170 11.77 13.90 -3.69
C GLY A 170 12.36 15.30 -3.45
N PHE A 171 13.10 15.50 -2.36
CA PHE A 171 13.79 16.75 -2.09
C PHE A 171 14.85 17.09 -3.14
N ILE A 172 15.70 16.13 -3.52
CA ILE A 172 16.75 16.32 -4.52
C ILE A 172 16.17 16.64 -5.90
N VAL A 173 15.14 15.91 -6.34
CA VAL A 173 14.50 16.12 -7.65
C VAL A 173 13.93 17.54 -7.75
N ARG A 174 13.22 18.00 -6.70
CA ARG A 174 12.66 19.36 -6.62
C ARG A 174 13.73 20.45 -6.58
N ALA A 175 14.88 20.16 -5.99
CA ALA A 175 15.97 21.13 -5.86
C ALA A 175 16.84 21.26 -7.12
N THR A 176 16.92 20.22 -7.97
CA THR A 176 17.95 20.13 -9.02
C THR A 176 17.42 20.14 -10.45
N THR A 177 16.12 19.88 -10.67
CA THR A 177 15.59 19.72 -12.04
C THR A 177 14.28 20.46 -12.26
N PRO A 178 14.16 21.29 -13.33
CA PRO A 178 12.87 21.83 -13.77
C PRO A 178 12.01 20.79 -14.51
N LEU A 179 12.45 19.52 -14.55
CA LEU A 179 11.77 18.37 -15.16
C LEU A 179 10.94 17.58 -14.12
N GLU A 180 10.37 18.30 -13.15
CA GLU A 180 9.74 17.81 -11.92
C GLU A 180 8.71 16.69 -12.20
N ASN A 181 7.95 16.83 -13.28
CA ASN A 181 6.78 15.99 -13.57
C ASN A 181 7.10 14.58 -14.09
N ALA A 182 8.29 14.34 -14.66
CA ALA A 182 8.60 13.05 -15.30
C ALA A 182 9.43 12.12 -14.40
N LEU A 183 10.26 12.68 -13.50
CA LEU A 183 11.15 11.90 -12.65
C LEU A 183 10.47 11.45 -11.34
N GLU A 184 9.50 12.23 -10.84
CA GLU A 184 8.77 11.91 -9.61
C GLU A 184 8.04 10.55 -9.68
N PRO A 185 7.27 10.20 -10.74
CA PRO A 185 6.61 8.91 -10.83
C PRO A 185 7.60 7.73 -10.89
N VAL A 186 8.74 7.92 -11.54
CA VAL A 186 9.80 6.89 -11.64
C VAL A 186 10.45 6.68 -10.27
N ALA A 187 10.77 7.75 -9.56
CA ALA A 187 11.29 7.68 -8.20
C ALA A 187 10.30 6.99 -7.25
N LEU A 188 9.02 7.36 -7.33
CA LEU A 188 7.93 6.72 -6.59
C LEU A 188 7.86 5.22 -6.88
N PHE A 189 7.86 4.85 -8.16
CA PHE A 189 7.82 3.43 -8.57
C PHE A 189 8.99 2.64 -8.00
N VAL A 190 10.21 3.16 -8.13
CA VAL A 190 11.43 2.49 -7.62
C VAL A 190 11.40 2.39 -6.09
N GLY A 191 11.05 3.47 -5.39
CA GLY A 191 10.98 3.45 -3.92
C GLY A 191 9.91 2.49 -3.41
N LEU A 192 8.73 2.47 -4.03
CA LEU A 192 7.67 1.51 -3.70
C LEU A 192 8.08 0.07 -4.00
N SER A 193 8.83 -0.18 -5.10
CA SER A 193 9.37 -1.51 -5.39
C SER A 193 10.30 -1.99 -4.28
N VAL A 194 11.18 -1.12 -3.78
CA VAL A 194 12.08 -1.43 -2.65
C VAL A 194 11.31 -1.71 -1.37
N VAL A 195 10.20 -0.99 -1.14
CA VAL A 195 9.34 -1.19 0.04
C VAL A 195 8.52 -2.47 -0.03
N PHE A 196 7.93 -2.78 -1.18
CA PHE A 196 7.04 -3.94 -1.32
C PHE A 196 7.79 -5.26 -1.51
N PHE A 197 8.99 -5.24 -2.09
CA PHE A 197 9.80 -6.45 -2.30
C PHE A 197 9.98 -7.31 -1.04
N PRO A 198 10.45 -6.78 0.11
CA PRO A 198 10.62 -7.59 1.32
C PRO A 198 9.30 -8.12 1.88
N MET A 199 8.18 -7.41 1.68
CA MET A 199 6.86 -7.91 2.09
C MET A 199 6.48 -9.16 1.29
N TYR A 200 6.70 -9.15 -0.04
CA TYR A 200 6.44 -10.31 -0.89
C TYR A 200 7.42 -11.47 -0.68
N TYR A 201 8.60 -11.20 -0.14
CA TYR A 201 9.60 -12.23 0.13
C TYR A 201 9.43 -12.89 1.50
N LEU A 202 9.03 -12.13 2.53
CA LEU A 202 9.02 -12.60 3.92
C LEU A 202 7.66 -13.13 4.39
N PHE A 203 6.55 -12.52 3.98
CA PHE A 203 5.21 -12.90 4.46
C PHE A 203 4.60 -14.19 3.91
N PRO A 204 4.95 -14.68 2.71
CA PRO A 204 4.33 -15.90 2.20
C PRO A 204 4.56 -17.17 3.05
N ASN A 205 5.46 -17.14 4.05
CA ASN A 205 5.87 -18.29 4.89
C ASN A 205 6.20 -19.56 4.08
N VAL A 206 6.57 -19.33 2.82
CA VAL A 206 7.22 -20.25 1.90
C VAL A 206 8.56 -19.61 1.55
N ASP A 207 9.54 -20.37 1.11
CA ASP A 207 10.80 -19.82 0.62
C ASP A 207 10.64 -19.51 -0.89
N PRO A 208 10.22 -18.29 -1.33
CA PRO A 208 10.25 -17.94 -2.73
C PRO A 208 11.67 -17.61 -3.18
N GLU A 209 11.98 -17.89 -4.44
CA GLU A 209 13.16 -17.28 -5.04
C GLU A 209 12.90 -15.77 -5.25
N PRO A 210 13.93 -14.91 -5.12
CA PRO A 210 13.80 -13.46 -5.32
C PRO A 210 13.16 -13.05 -6.65
N VAL A 211 13.26 -13.88 -7.69
CA VAL A 211 12.66 -13.61 -9.00
C VAL A 211 11.15 -13.85 -8.99
N GLU A 212 10.66 -14.76 -8.14
CA GLU A 212 9.25 -15.14 -8.11
C GLU A 212 8.35 -14.04 -7.54
N VAL A 213 8.92 -13.15 -6.72
CA VAL A 213 8.21 -12.05 -6.06
C VAL A 213 8.18 -10.75 -6.87
N LEU A 214 8.99 -10.65 -7.91
CA LEU A 214 9.11 -9.46 -8.75
C LEU A 214 7.82 -9.10 -9.51
N PRO A 215 7.07 -10.03 -10.13
CA PRO A 215 5.89 -9.67 -10.91
C PRO A 215 4.86 -8.89 -10.10
N GLY A 216 4.54 -9.37 -8.89
CA GLY A 216 3.64 -8.75 -7.94
C GLY A 216 4.20 -7.47 -7.36
N THR A 217 5.51 -7.41 -7.06
CA THR A 217 6.18 -6.19 -6.59
C THR A 217 6.03 -5.05 -7.61
N LEU A 218 6.35 -5.33 -8.88
CA LEU A 218 6.27 -4.35 -9.96
C LEU A 218 4.83 -3.98 -10.29
N PHE A 219 3.91 -4.96 -10.25
CA PHE A 219 2.48 -4.71 -10.43
C PHE A 219 1.94 -3.75 -9.36
N THR A 220 2.23 -4.03 -8.09
CA THR A 220 1.74 -3.25 -6.95
C THR A 220 2.37 -1.86 -6.96
N ALA A 221 3.68 -1.76 -7.15
CA ALA A 221 4.37 -0.47 -7.27
C ALA A 221 3.81 0.35 -8.45
N GLY A 222 3.64 -0.28 -9.62
CA GLY A 222 3.14 0.39 -10.83
C GLY A 222 1.71 0.89 -10.69
N THR A 223 0.82 0.03 -10.20
CA THR A 223 -0.58 0.39 -9.99
C THR A 223 -0.73 1.46 -8.91
N TRP A 224 0.09 1.39 -7.85
CA TRP A 224 0.13 2.43 -6.83
C TRP A 224 0.63 3.77 -7.38
N THR A 225 1.69 3.79 -8.17
CA THR A 225 2.18 5.01 -8.81
C THR A 225 1.12 5.60 -9.74
N LEU A 226 0.41 4.78 -10.51
CA LEU A 226 -0.71 5.23 -11.35
C LEU A 226 -1.87 5.78 -10.51
N PHE A 227 -2.19 5.12 -9.40
CA PHE A 227 -3.20 5.59 -8.47
C PHE A 227 -2.82 6.93 -7.85
N HIS A 228 -1.55 7.12 -7.46
CA HIS A 228 -1.03 8.39 -6.96
C HIS A 228 -1.18 9.52 -7.99
N VAL A 229 -0.75 9.30 -9.23
CA VAL A 229 -0.88 10.29 -10.32
C VAL A 229 -2.35 10.59 -10.63
N GLY A 230 -3.20 9.56 -10.65
CA GLY A 230 -4.65 9.72 -10.83
C GLY A 230 -5.29 10.52 -9.69
N LEU A 231 -4.91 10.24 -8.44
CA LEU A 231 -5.39 10.96 -7.26
C LEU A 231 -4.98 12.43 -7.32
N GLN A 232 -3.73 12.74 -7.68
CA GLN A 232 -3.28 14.12 -7.87
C GLN A 232 -4.17 14.86 -8.88
N SER A 233 -4.53 14.23 -10.00
CA SER A 233 -5.42 14.86 -10.99
C SER A 233 -6.83 15.16 -10.47
N LEU A 234 -7.33 14.37 -9.51
CA LEU A 234 -8.64 14.53 -8.89
C LEU A 234 -8.63 15.54 -7.73
N LEU A 235 -7.55 15.58 -6.94
CA LEU A 235 -7.40 16.44 -5.76
C LEU A 235 -6.97 17.88 -6.11
N PHE A 236 -6.21 18.06 -7.19
CA PHE A 236 -5.76 19.37 -7.67
C PHE A 236 -6.65 19.96 -8.77
N GLY A 237 -7.83 19.37 -9.01
CA GLY A 237 -8.89 19.98 -9.81
C GLY A 237 -9.56 21.15 -9.07
N PRO A 238 -10.22 22.10 -9.76
CA PRO A 238 -10.59 23.38 -9.16
C PRO A 238 -11.59 23.38 -7.98
N GLU A 239 -12.27 22.28 -7.63
CA GLU A 239 -13.53 22.39 -6.86
C GLU A 239 -13.85 21.26 -5.83
N THR A 240 -13.06 20.21 -5.62
CA THR A 240 -13.68 18.93 -5.15
C THR A 240 -13.53 18.51 -3.68
N LEU A 241 -12.77 19.19 -2.82
CA LEU A 241 -12.60 18.73 -1.42
C LEU A 241 -12.92 19.73 -0.31
N GLY A 242 -13.24 20.99 -0.64
CA GLY A 242 -13.50 22.03 0.36
C GLY A 242 -14.73 21.79 1.26
N GLY A 243 -15.61 20.82 0.93
CA GLY A 243 -16.88 20.61 1.62
C GLY A 243 -17.03 19.32 2.43
N ALA A 244 -16.08 18.37 2.37
CA ALA A 244 -16.30 17.02 2.87
C ALA A 244 -16.16 16.89 4.41
N GLY A 245 -15.53 17.87 5.06
CA GLY A 245 -15.31 17.90 6.52
C GLY A 245 -14.53 16.68 7.04
N ALA A 246 -14.50 16.49 8.36
CA ALA A 246 -13.76 15.40 8.99
C ALA A 246 -14.24 14.00 8.56
N PHE A 247 -15.54 13.83 8.30
CA PHE A 247 -16.10 12.54 7.86
C PHE A 247 -15.64 12.15 6.45
N GLY A 248 -15.61 13.11 5.52
CA GLY A 248 -15.11 12.86 4.17
C GLY A 248 -13.63 12.49 4.15
N LEU A 249 -12.82 13.13 5.01
CA LEU A 249 -11.41 12.78 5.18
C LEU A 249 -11.24 11.33 5.66
N VAL A 250 -11.99 10.93 6.68
CA VAL A 250 -11.92 9.56 7.22
C VAL A 250 -12.32 8.53 6.16
N LEU A 251 -13.42 8.77 5.44
CA LEU A 251 -13.87 7.86 4.38
C LEU A 251 -12.87 7.78 3.22
N LEU A 252 -12.26 8.90 2.85
CA LEU A 252 -11.22 8.96 1.83
C LEU A 252 -9.99 8.15 2.24
N ILE A 253 -9.49 8.35 3.47
CA ILE A 253 -8.34 7.61 4.01
C ILE A 253 -8.65 6.12 4.08
N LEU A 254 -9.81 5.73 4.59
CA LEU A 254 -10.21 4.32 4.65
C LEU A 254 -10.30 3.68 3.27
N THR A 255 -10.88 4.39 2.29
CA THR A 255 -10.99 3.91 0.91
C THR A 255 -9.61 3.77 0.27
N TRP A 256 -8.73 4.75 0.51
CA TRP A 256 -7.36 4.75 0.01
C TRP A 256 -6.55 3.59 0.59
N LEU A 257 -6.63 3.37 1.90
CA LEU A 257 -6.00 2.23 2.58
C LEU A 257 -6.56 0.90 2.10
N TYR A 258 -7.88 0.79 1.93
CA TYR A 258 -8.53 -0.41 1.42
C TYR A 258 -8.03 -0.78 0.03
N VAL A 259 -8.03 0.19 -0.90
CA VAL A 259 -7.50 -0.02 -2.25
C VAL A 259 -6.04 -0.41 -2.20
N GLY A 260 -5.25 0.22 -1.32
CA GLY A 260 -3.85 -0.11 -1.12
C GLY A 260 -3.61 -1.54 -0.69
N CYS A 261 -4.29 -1.99 0.37
CA CYS A 261 -4.23 -3.38 0.83
C CYS A 261 -4.72 -4.35 -0.24
N LEU A 262 -5.77 -3.99 -0.98
CA LEU A 262 -6.28 -4.82 -2.07
C LEU A 262 -5.25 -4.99 -3.19
N LEU A 263 -4.63 -3.91 -3.65
CA LEU A 263 -3.58 -3.97 -4.67
C LEU A 263 -2.41 -4.84 -4.22
N LEU A 264 -2.04 -4.74 -2.95
CA LEU A 264 -0.98 -5.52 -2.37
C LEU A 264 -1.32 -7.03 -2.38
N LEU A 265 -2.53 -7.42 -2.00
CA LEU A 265 -2.97 -8.83 -2.08
C LEU A 265 -3.18 -9.33 -3.51
N VAL A 266 -3.57 -8.45 -4.44
CA VAL A 266 -3.61 -8.78 -5.88
C VAL A 266 -2.19 -9.08 -6.37
N GLY A 267 -1.19 -8.28 -5.99
CA GLY A 267 0.21 -8.56 -6.30
C GLY A 267 0.70 -9.89 -5.70
N ALA A 268 0.29 -10.23 -4.49
CA ALA A 268 0.60 -11.52 -3.87
C ALA A 268 -0.01 -12.66 -4.68
N THR A 269 -1.27 -12.49 -5.10
CA THR A 269 -1.99 -13.47 -5.94
C THR A 269 -1.29 -13.65 -7.29
N ILE A 270 -0.79 -12.57 -7.90
CA ILE A 270 -0.01 -12.64 -9.14
C ILE A 270 1.25 -13.48 -8.95
N ASN A 271 2.00 -13.26 -7.86
CA ASN A 271 3.20 -14.04 -7.55
C ASN A 271 2.88 -15.52 -7.35
N ALA A 272 1.84 -15.83 -6.57
CA ALA A 272 1.42 -17.20 -6.26
C ALA A 272 0.95 -17.95 -7.52
N VAL A 273 0.13 -17.31 -8.36
CA VAL A 273 -0.38 -17.90 -9.61
C VAL A 273 0.73 -18.10 -10.64
N ALA A 274 1.66 -17.14 -10.78
CA ALA A 274 2.74 -17.22 -11.75
C ALA A 274 3.71 -18.39 -11.51
N HIS A 275 3.74 -18.94 -10.30
CA HIS A 275 4.64 -20.00 -9.89
C HIS A 275 3.91 -21.26 -9.39
N ASP A 276 2.63 -21.43 -9.76
CA ASP A 276 1.78 -22.57 -9.38
C ASP A 276 1.73 -22.86 -7.88
N ARG A 277 1.95 -21.84 -7.03
CA ARG A 277 1.94 -21.96 -5.56
C ARG A 277 0.54 -21.77 -4.97
N ILE A 278 -0.52 -22.10 -5.71
CA ILE A 278 -1.89 -21.87 -5.25
C ILE A 278 -2.42 -23.11 -4.53
N ALA A 279 -3.04 -22.92 -3.36
CA ALA A 279 -3.87 -23.96 -2.74
C ALA A 279 -4.99 -24.41 -3.68
N VAL A 280 -5.03 -25.72 -3.92
CA VAL A 280 -6.19 -26.44 -4.46
C VAL A 280 -7.19 -26.61 -3.32
N GLY A 281 -8.09 -25.64 -3.10
CA GLY A 281 -9.21 -25.83 -2.15
C GLY A 281 -9.75 -24.66 -1.33
N ALA A 282 -9.35 -23.41 -1.56
CA ALA A 282 -9.74 -22.26 -0.71
C ALA A 282 -11.26 -21.87 -0.72
N GLY A 283 -12.12 -22.63 -1.40
CA GLY A 283 -13.55 -22.34 -1.52
C GLY A 283 -14.44 -22.75 -0.34
N ASP A 284 -14.02 -23.74 0.49
CA ASP A 284 -14.96 -24.46 1.36
C ASP A 284 -14.66 -24.37 2.88
N GLY A 285 -13.68 -23.57 3.31
CA GLY A 285 -13.35 -23.42 4.74
C GLY A 285 -14.20 -22.39 5.50
N PRO A 286 -14.31 -22.48 6.84
CA PRO A 286 -14.82 -21.38 7.66
C PRO A 286 -13.85 -20.18 7.64
N LEU A 287 -14.37 -18.96 7.84
CA LEU A 287 -13.55 -17.75 7.95
C LEU A 287 -12.61 -17.84 9.16
N PRO A 288 -11.37 -17.33 9.08
CA PRO A 288 -10.46 -17.31 10.23
C PRO A 288 -11.09 -16.53 11.40
N GLU A 289 -11.09 -17.13 12.59
CA GLU A 289 -11.54 -16.47 13.81
C GLU A 289 -10.47 -15.50 14.31
N PHE A 290 -10.75 -14.20 14.24
CA PHE A 290 -9.85 -13.18 14.76
C PHE A 290 -9.90 -13.15 16.30
N GLY A 291 -9.11 -14.01 16.94
CA GLY A 291 -8.74 -13.92 18.37
C GLY A 291 -7.79 -12.76 18.64
#